data_AF-A0A432IXS4-F1
#
_entry.id   AF-A0A432IXS4-F1
#
_cell.length_a   1.000
_cell.length_b   1.000
_cell.length_c   1.000
_cell.angle_alpha   90.00
_cell.angle_beta   90.00
_cell.angle_gamma   90.00
#
_symmetry.space_group_name_H-M   'P 1'
#
loop_
_entity.id
_entity.type
_entity.pdbx_description
1 polymer ?
#
loop_
_entity_poly.entity_id
_entity_poly.type
_entity_poly.pdbx_seq_one_letter_code
_entity_poly.pdbx_strand_id
1 'polypeptide(L)'
;MLIMLPDKRKLKNISATAVIESNLEKLLGDDLMQVRHTIQARLETTYPLVNNILLENMPEHLPRAIITLGTSSLGHSEQKKRVALAAAIEMLHMAVSIHEMIPRREVIPNEENRLLMGASILIGDYCFGQASILAASTENAAVVAAFSEALARLSERRVETLLETPTQPHTDSAILSAAAAEVGALLVKLPAPLRYALREAASSFGEVLTDSETSVTEAFLHLESLTKDRPTARPFTNWLRSHHPIQ
;
A
#
# COMPACT_ATOMS: atom_id res chain seq x y z
N MET A 1 -33.38 24.12 -11.87
CA MET A 1 -33.11 23.31 -10.67
C MET A 1 -31.64 23.49 -10.34
N LEU A 2 -31.36 24.17 -9.22
CA LEU A 2 -30.02 24.60 -8.80
C LEU A 2 -29.17 23.36 -8.49
N ILE A 3 -27.95 23.27 -9.05
CA ILE A 3 -26.97 22.27 -8.64
C ILE A 3 -26.60 22.59 -7.19
N MET A 4 -27.10 21.79 -6.24
CA MET A 4 -26.68 21.91 -4.85
C MET A 4 -25.24 21.41 -4.72
N LEU A 5 -24.33 22.34 -4.47
CA LEU A 5 -22.99 22.05 -3.97
C LEU A 5 -23.12 21.35 -2.60
N PRO A 6 -22.33 20.30 -2.31
CA PRO A 6 -22.39 19.63 -1.02
C PRO A 6 -22.06 20.60 0.13
N ASP A 7 -22.82 20.45 1.21
CA ASP A 7 -22.80 21.26 2.44
C ASP A 7 -21.42 21.28 3.12
N LYS A 8 -20.93 22.48 3.46
CA LYS A 8 -19.59 22.78 4.00
C LYS A 8 -19.36 22.35 5.45
N ARG A 9 -20.10 21.38 5.99
CA ARG A 9 -20.02 20.97 7.40
C ARG A 9 -19.98 19.46 7.61
N LYS A 10 -18.96 18.80 7.04
CA LYS A 10 -18.39 17.51 7.52
C LYS A 10 -16.86 17.44 7.38
N LEU A 11 -16.16 18.57 7.29
CA LEU A 11 -14.70 18.63 7.09
C LEU A 11 -13.87 18.50 8.37
N LYS A 12 -14.36 17.77 9.39
CA LYS A 12 -13.70 17.75 10.70
C LYS A 12 -12.81 16.55 10.98
N ASN A 13 -12.61 15.64 10.04
CA ASN A 13 -11.49 14.69 9.98
C ASN A 13 -11.46 14.14 8.55
N ILE A 14 -10.69 14.75 7.66
CA ILE A 14 -10.31 14.08 6.40
C ILE A 14 -8.91 13.53 6.65
N SER A 15 -8.76 12.21 6.52
CA SER A 15 -7.45 11.57 6.54
C SER A 15 -6.48 12.28 5.59
N ALA A 16 -5.24 12.45 6.00
CA ALA A 16 -4.13 12.83 5.14
C ALA A 16 -4.05 11.92 3.92
N THR A 17 -4.27 10.62 4.12
CA THR A 17 -4.39 9.62 3.06
C THR A 17 -5.46 10.01 2.06
N ALA A 18 -6.68 10.34 2.53
CA ALA A 18 -7.80 10.71 1.66
C ALA A 18 -7.59 12.05 0.91
N VAL A 19 -6.88 13.03 1.49
CA VAL A 19 -6.58 14.29 0.78
C VAL A 19 -5.42 14.11 -0.20
N ILE A 20 -4.38 13.36 0.18
CA ILE A 20 -3.27 13.05 -0.71
C ILE A 20 -3.78 12.19 -1.87
N GLU A 21 -4.66 11.22 -1.60
CA GLU A 21 -5.41 10.48 -2.60
C GLU A 21 -6.22 11.40 -3.49
N SER A 22 -7.06 12.29 -2.97
CA SER A 22 -7.83 13.24 -3.80
C SER A 22 -6.96 14.09 -4.74
N ASN A 23 -5.74 14.45 -4.33
CA ASN A 23 -4.82 15.25 -5.16
C ASN A 23 -4.00 14.38 -6.13
N LEU A 24 -3.63 13.16 -5.73
CA LEU A 24 -2.93 12.21 -6.58
C LEU A 24 -3.89 11.48 -7.52
N GLU A 25 -5.16 11.34 -7.21
CA GLU A 25 -6.24 10.92 -8.11
C GLU A 25 -6.42 11.92 -9.24
N LYS A 26 -6.16 13.21 -9.04
CA LYS A 26 -6.13 14.15 -10.17
C LYS A 26 -4.95 13.91 -11.12
N LEU A 27 -3.85 13.33 -10.63
CA LEU A 27 -2.61 13.10 -11.39
C LEU A 27 -2.48 11.65 -11.92
N LEU A 28 -3.04 10.69 -11.21
CA LEU A 28 -2.92 9.24 -11.37
C LEU A 28 -4.31 8.57 -11.49
N GLY A 29 -5.40 9.34 -11.51
CA GLY A 29 -6.77 8.82 -11.29
C GLY A 29 -7.16 7.67 -12.18
N ASP A 30 -6.88 7.76 -13.47
CA ASP A 30 -7.18 6.67 -14.41
C ASP A 30 -6.38 5.39 -14.08
N ASP A 31 -5.10 5.54 -13.75
CA ASP A 31 -4.25 4.42 -13.34
C ASP A 31 -4.70 3.83 -12.00
N LEU A 32 -5.05 4.67 -11.02
CA LEU A 32 -5.46 4.23 -9.68
C LEU A 32 -6.82 3.54 -9.72
N MET A 33 -7.76 4.05 -10.51
CA MET A 33 -9.03 3.36 -10.81
C MET A 33 -8.79 2.00 -11.46
N GLN A 34 -7.83 1.92 -12.39
CA GLN A 34 -7.47 0.67 -13.04
C GLN A 34 -6.78 -0.29 -12.08
N VAL A 35 -5.97 0.20 -11.12
CA VAL A 35 -5.43 -0.63 -10.03
C VAL A 35 -6.57 -1.23 -9.23
N ARG A 36 -7.53 -0.42 -8.77
CA ARG A 36 -8.69 -0.91 -8.01
C ARG A 36 -9.47 -1.99 -8.76
N HIS A 37 -9.78 -1.75 -10.03
CA HIS A 37 -10.44 -2.75 -10.89
C HIS A 37 -9.59 -4.01 -11.04
N THR A 38 -8.28 -3.87 -11.21
CA THR A 38 -7.36 -5.01 -11.35
C THR A 38 -7.35 -5.85 -10.08
N ILE A 39 -7.36 -5.23 -8.89
CA ILE A 39 -7.48 -5.95 -7.62
C ILE A 39 -8.83 -6.66 -7.54
N GLN A 40 -9.94 -5.95 -7.76
CA GLN A 40 -11.29 -6.54 -7.67
C GLN A 40 -11.46 -7.75 -8.57
N ALA A 41 -11.03 -7.67 -9.83
CA ALA A 41 -11.09 -8.78 -10.78
C ALA A 41 -10.27 -10.01 -10.35
N ARG A 42 -9.31 -9.86 -9.42
CA ARG A 42 -8.48 -10.94 -8.87
C ARG A 42 -9.08 -11.55 -7.60
N LEU A 43 -10.00 -10.86 -6.95
CA LEU A 43 -10.71 -11.35 -5.76
C LEU A 43 -11.88 -12.28 -6.10
N GLU A 44 -12.25 -12.40 -7.37
CA GLU A 44 -13.32 -13.28 -7.81
C GLU A 44 -12.88 -14.76 -7.79
N THR A 45 -13.50 -15.55 -6.93
CA THR A 45 -13.34 -17.01 -6.84
C THR A 45 -14.66 -17.73 -7.09
N THR A 46 -14.59 -19.05 -7.28
CA THR A 46 -15.78 -19.92 -7.41
C THR A 46 -16.53 -20.12 -6.08
N TYR A 47 -16.03 -19.60 -4.96
CA TYR A 47 -16.58 -19.81 -3.62
C TYR A 47 -17.09 -18.47 -3.05
N PRO A 48 -18.42 -18.25 -2.97
CA PRO A 48 -18.99 -16.96 -2.54
C PRO A 48 -18.51 -16.47 -1.17
N LEU A 49 -18.29 -17.38 -0.21
CA LEU A 49 -17.78 -17.03 1.11
C LEU A 49 -16.37 -16.42 1.05
N VAL A 50 -15.50 -16.98 0.20
CA VAL A 50 -14.14 -16.46 0.01
C VAL A 50 -14.20 -15.07 -0.63
N ASN A 51 -15.09 -14.87 -1.62
CA ASN A 51 -15.28 -13.56 -2.26
C ASN A 51 -15.69 -12.50 -1.23
N ASN A 52 -16.61 -12.84 -0.32
CA ASN A 52 -17.04 -11.92 0.72
C ASN A 52 -15.89 -11.53 1.65
N ILE A 53 -15.11 -12.50 2.15
CA ILE A 53 -13.94 -12.24 3.01
C ILE A 53 -12.94 -11.33 2.28
N LEU A 54 -12.65 -11.61 1.02
CA LEU A 54 -11.72 -10.82 0.21
C LEU A 54 -12.20 -9.38 -0.01
N LEU A 55 -13.50 -9.19 -0.28
CA LEU A 55 -14.09 -7.87 -0.47
C LEU A 55 -14.15 -7.07 0.84
N GLU A 56 -14.49 -7.71 1.96
CA GLU A 56 -14.50 -7.09 3.29
C GLU A 56 -13.09 -6.65 3.74
N ASN A 57 -12.06 -7.36 3.29
CA ASN A 57 -10.66 -7.01 3.56
C ASN A 57 -10.02 -6.17 2.44
N MET A 58 -10.80 -5.69 1.46
CA MET A 58 -10.29 -4.80 0.44
C MET A 58 -10.01 -3.43 1.06
N PRO A 59 -8.79 -2.88 0.94
CA PRO A 59 -8.48 -1.61 1.54
C PRO A 59 -9.25 -0.48 0.84
N GLU A 60 -9.82 0.42 1.65
CA GLU A 60 -10.52 1.61 1.17
C GLU A 60 -9.59 2.50 0.36
N HIS A 61 -8.36 2.66 0.85
CA HIS A 61 -7.29 3.48 0.29
C HIS A 61 -6.18 2.60 -0.29
N LEU A 62 -5.48 3.06 -1.34
CA LEU A 62 -4.42 2.28 -2.02
C LEU A 62 -3.06 2.98 -1.97
N PRO A 63 -2.54 3.32 -0.78
CA PRO A 63 -1.34 4.15 -0.65
C PRO A 63 -0.08 3.51 -1.23
N ARG A 64 0.07 2.19 -1.21
CA ARG A 64 1.24 1.55 -1.84
C ARG A 64 1.13 1.61 -3.36
N ALA A 65 -0.08 1.44 -3.90
CA ALA A 65 -0.32 1.65 -5.32
C ALA A 65 0.05 3.08 -5.76
N ILE A 66 -0.29 4.09 -4.97
CA ILE A 66 0.08 5.48 -5.22
C ILE A 66 1.59 5.67 -5.26
N ILE A 67 2.33 5.11 -4.29
CA ILE A 67 3.78 5.18 -4.25
C ILE A 67 4.38 4.50 -5.50
N THR A 68 3.90 3.32 -5.87
CA THR A 68 4.37 2.59 -7.05
C THR A 68 4.08 3.35 -8.34
N LEU A 69 2.85 3.84 -8.53
CA LEU A 69 2.44 4.62 -9.69
C LEU A 69 3.23 5.92 -9.80
N GLY A 70 3.30 6.69 -8.71
CA GLY A 70 4.04 7.95 -8.63
C GLY A 70 5.54 7.77 -8.85
N THR A 71 6.12 6.64 -8.43
CA THR A 71 7.53 6.35 -8.72
C THR A 71 7.73 5.94 -10.18
N SER A 72 6.85 5.09 -10.71
CA SER A 72 6.91 4.63 -12.09
C SER A 72 6.62 5.74 -13.12
N SER A 73 5.98 6.84 -12.73
CA SER A 73 5.74 7.99 -13.62
C SER A 73 7.00 8.84 -13.87
N LEU A 74 8.08 8.62 -13.10
CA LEU A 74 9.37 9.30 -13.29
C LEU A 74 10.16 8.78 -14.51
N GLY A 75 9.66 7.74 -15.18
CA GLY A 75 10.24 7.23 -16.42
C GLY A 75 9.18 6.62 -17.33
N HIS A 76 9.62 5.93 -18.38
CA HIS A 76 8.71 5.35 -19.36
C HIS A 76 8.34 3.91 -19.00
N SER A 77 7.04 3.62 -18.88
CA SER A 77 6.49 2.28 -18.74
C SER A 77 5.11 2.17 -19.41
N GLU A 78 4.80 0.97 -19.90
CA GLU A 78 3.44 0.62 -20.32
C GLU A 78 2.46 0.72 -19.13
N GLN A 79 1.29 1.33 -19.36
CA GLN A 79 0.26 1.49 -18.33
C GLN A 79 -0.12 0.17 -17.67
N LYS A 80 -0.31 -0.86 -18.50
CA LYS A 80 -0.64 -2.21 -18.03
C LYS A 80 0.39 -2.73 -17.02
N LYS A 81 1.68 -2.49 -17.24
CA LYS A 81 2.76 -2.99 -16.37
C LYS A 81 2.83 -2.23 -15.04
N ARG A 82 2.74 -0.90 -15.07
CA ARG A 82 2.75 -0.09 -13.83
C ARG A 82 1.48 -0.30 -12.98
N VAL A 83 0.32 -0.47 -13.61
CA VAL A 83 -0.93 -0.80 -12.92
C VAL A 83 -0.88 -2.21 -12.32
N ALA A 84 -0.41 -3.21 -13.07
CA ALA A 84 -0.26 -4.56 -12.54
C ALA A 84 0.71 -4.57 -11.34
N LEU A 85 1.82 -3.85 -11.42
CA LEU A 85 2.79 -3.78 -10.33
C LEU A 85 2.22 -3.09 -9.08
N ALA A 86 1.52 -1.98 -9.26
CA ALA A 86 0.87 -1.26 -8.17
C ALA A 86 -0.20 -2.13 -7.48
N ALA A 87 -1.01 -2.85 -8.27
CA ALA A 87 -1.95 -3.84 -7.76
C ALA A 87 -1.25 -4.99 -7.02
N ALA A 88 -0.11 -5.47 -7.51
CA ALA A 88 0.64 -6.55 -6.87
C ALA A 88 1.09 -6.18 -5.45
N ILE A 89 1.64 -4.98 -5.24
CA ILE A 89 2.10 -4.54 -3.92
C ILE A 89 0.93 -4.32 -2.96
N GLU A 90 -0.19 -3.80 -3.46
CA GLU A 90 -1.39 -3.61 -2.64
C GLU A 90 -2.05 -4.94 -2.25
N MET A 91 -2.07 -5.92 -3.17
CA MET A 91 -2.52 -7.27 -2.86
C MET A 91 -1.58 -8.02 -1.91
N LEU A 92 -0.28 -7.72 -1.94
CA LEU A 92 0.67 -8.24 -0.96
C LEU A 92 0.34 -7.73 0.46
N HIS A 93 -0.04 -6.46 0.61
CA HIS A 93 -0.55 -5.93 1.88
C HIS A 93 -1.82 -6.67 2.33
N MET A 94 -2.78 -6.82 1.43
CA MET A 94 -4.04 -7.52 1.70
C MET A 94 -3.81 -8.97 2.15
N ALA A 95 -2.87 -9.70 1.53
CA ALA A 95 -2.53 -11.07 1.90
C ALA A 95 -2.08 -11.18 3.36
N VAL A 96 -1.23 -10.25 3.81
CA VAL A 96 -0.75 -10.19 5.19
C VAL A 96 -1.89 -9.84 6.16
N SER A 97 -2.73 -8.85 5.82
CA SER A 97 -3.91 -8.52 6.63
C SER A 97 -4.85 -9.72 6.82
N ILE A 98 -5.06 -10.53 5.78
CA ILE A 98 -5.91 -11.73 5.84
C ILE A 98 -5.28 -12.80 6.75
N HIS A 99 -3.96 -13.02 6.68
CA HIS A 99 -3.25 -13.94 7.57
C HIS A 99 -3.40 -13.59 9.06
N GLU A 100 -3.74 -12.34 9.36
CA GLU A 100 -3.84 -11.76 10.70
C GLU A 100 -5.28 -11.54 11.17
N MET A 101 -6.27 -11.72 10.30
CA MET A 101 -7.70 -11.47 10.60
C MET A 101 -8.19 -12.25 11.83
N ILE A 102 -7.59 -13.40 12.14
CA ILE A 102 -7.96 -14.21 13.29
C ILE A 102 -6.86 -14.09 14.35
N PRO A 103 -7.10 -13.39 15.47
CA PRO A 103 -6.11 -13.25 16.54
C PRO A 103 -5.82 -14.60 17.19
N ARG A 104 -4.66 -15.17 16.88
CA ARG A 104 -4.28 -16.57 17.18
C ARG A 104 -4.30 -16.95 18.68
N ARG A 105 -4.30 -15.98 19.60
CA ARG A 105 -4.23 -16.22 21.06
C ARG A 105 -5.49 -15.85 21.85
N GLU A 106 -6.39 -15.05 21.29
CA GLU A 106 -7.64 -14.64 21.96
C GLU A 106 -8.79 -15.60 21.68
N VAL A 107 -8.59 -16.50 20.71
CA VAL A 107 -9.62 -17.38 20.21
C VAL A 107 -9.60 -18.71 20.97
N ILE A 108 -10.73 -19.05 21.59
CA ILE A 108 -10.92 -20.36 22.24
C ILE A 108 -10.76 -21.44 21.17
N PRO A 109 -9.84 -22.41 21.31
CA PRO A 109 -9.58 -23.40 20.29
C PRO A 109 -10.73 -24.43 20.22
N ASN A 110 -11.75 -24.11 19.43
CA ASN A 110 -12.83 -25.02 19.02
C ASN A 110 -12.67 -25.39 17.53
N GLU A 111 -13.48 -26.33 17.05
CA GLU A 111 -13.39 -26.84 15.67
C GLU A 111 -13.63 -25.74 14.62
N GLU A 112 -14.62 -24.89 14.87
CA GLU A 112 -14.98 -23.75 14.01
C GLU A 112 -13.80 -22.76 13.85
N ASN A 113 -13.18 -22.39 14.96
CA ASN A 113 -12.03 -21.47 14.98
C ASN A 113 -10.80 -22.07 14.29
N ARG A 114 -10.58 -23.38 14.41
CA ARG A 114 -9.52 -24.08 13.68
C ARG A 114 -9.77 -24.09 12.17
N LEU A 115 -11.02 -24.30 11.75
CA LEU A 115 -11.41 -24.23 10.34
C LEU A 115 -11.21 -22.82 9.78
N LEU A 116 -11.64 -21.78 10.52
CA LEU A 116 -11.46 -20.38 10.15
C LEU A 116 -9.97 -20.03 10.04
N MET A 117 -9.12 -20.46 10.98
CA MET A 117 -7.67 -20.28 10.89
C MET A 117 -7.05 -20.97 9.68
N GLY A 118 -7.48 -22.20 9.37
CA GLY A 118 -7.01 -22.90 8.17
C GLY A 118 -7.43 -22.18 6.89
N ALA A 119 -8.67 -21.66 6.86
CA ALA A 119 -9.18 -20.89 5.74
C ALA A 119 -8.41 -19.57 5.55
N SER A 120 -8.12 -18.81 6.61
CA SER A 120 -7.42 -17.53 6.48
C SER A 120 -6.01 -17.68 5.90
N ILE A 121 -5.30 -18.76 6.26
CA ILE A 121 -3.98 -19.08 5.67
C ILE A 121 -4.13 -19.26 4.15
N LEU A 122 -5.06 -20.12 3.71
CA LEU A 122 -5.23 -20.42 2.29
C LEU A 122 -5.77 -19.23 1.49
N ILE A 123 -6.63 -18.40 2.08
CA ILE A 123 -7.13 -17.17 1.44
C ILE A 123 -5.98 -16.16 1.30
N GLY A 124 -5.13 -16.01 2.31
CA GLY A 124 -3.94 -15.16 2.22
C GLY A 124 -2.95 -15.68 1.17
N ASP A 125 -2.74 -17.00 1.10
CA ASP A 125 -1.89 -17.63 0.07
C ASP A 125 -2.46 -17.42 -1.35
N TYR A 126 -3.78 -17.47 -1.49
CA TYR A 126 -4.46 -17.15 -2.76
C TYR A 126 -4.20 -15.68 -3.17
N CYS A 127 -4.38 -14.72 -2.25
CA CYS A 127 -4.07 -13.31 -2.51
C CYS A 127 -2.60 -13.11 -2.90
N PHE A 128 -1.69 -13.76 -2.17
CA PHE A 128 -0.27 -13.72 -2.47
C PHE A 128 0.05 -14.31 -3.86
N GLY A 129 -0.60 -15.41 -4.24
CA GLY A 129 -0.48 -16.00 -5.57
C GLY A 129 -0.93 -15.06 -6.67
N GLN A 130 -2.08 -14.38 -6.50
CA GLN A 130 -2.56 -13.36 -7.44
C GLN A 130 -1.62 -12.15 -7.53
N ALA A 131 -1.10 -11.68 -6.39
CA ALA A 131 -0.09 -10.62 -6.35
C ALA A 131 1.18 -11.01 -7.13
N SER A 132 1.65 -12.25 -6.96
CA SER A 132 2.82 -12.79 -7.66
C SER A 132 2.61 -12.86 -9.18
N ILE A 133 1.41 -13.25 -9.63
CA ILE A 133 1.03 -13.25 -11.06
C ILE A 133 1.11 -11.83 -11.63
N LEU A 134 0.59 -10.84 -10.89
CA LEU A 134 0.63 -9.43 -11.30
C LEU A 134 2.07 -8.89 -11.35
N ALA A 135 2.90 -9.19 -10.35
CA ALA A 135 4.32 -8.82 -10.34
C ALA A 135 5.08 -9.45 -11.53
N ALA A 136 4.84 -10.74 -11.80
CA ALA A 136 5.44 -11.45 -12.93
C ALA A 136 4.99 -10.89 -14.30
N SER A 137 3.76 -10.38 -14.40
CA SER A 137 3.24 -9.77 -15.64
C SER A 137 3.95 -8.47 -16.05
N THR A 138 4.81 -7.93 -15.19
CA THR A 138 5.72 -6.83 -15.55
C THR A 138 6.82 -7.27 -16.52
N GLU A 139 7.06 -8.59 -16.64
CA GLU A 139 8.12 -9.19 -17.46
C GLU A 139 9.52 -8.67 -17.07
N ASN A 140 9.69 -8.26 -15.81
CA ASN A 140 10.92 -7.69 -15.31
C ASN A 140 11.42 -8.50 -14.11
N ALA A 141 12.47 -9.30 -14.33
CA ALA A 141 13.04 -10.17 -13.30
C ALA A 141 13.55 -9.40 -12.07
N ALA A 142 14.05 -8.18 -12.24
CA ALA A 142 14.49 -7.35 -11.12
C ALA A 142 13.31 -6.90 -10.25
N VAL A 143 12.17 -6.60 -10.86
CA VAL A 143 10.93 -6.28 -10.14
C VAL A 143 10.43 -7.49 -9.36
N VAL A 144 10.39 -8.68 -9.98
CA VAL A 144 9.96 -9.92 -9.31
C VAL A 144 10.90 -10.27 -8.15
N ALA A 145 12.20 -10.09 -8.31
CA ALA A 145 13.18 -10.31 -7.24
C ALA A 145 12.95 -9.37 -6.07
N ALA A 146 12.80 -8.06 -6.32
CA ALA A 146 12.55 -7.06 -5.28
C ALA A 146 11.19 -7.28 -4.57
N PHE A 147 10.15 -7.66 -5.31
CA PHE A 147 8.86 -8.05 -4.74
C PHE A 147 9.00 -9.26 -3.80
N SER A 148 9.75 -10.28 -4.21
CA SER A 148 9.97 -11.49 -3.41
C SER A 148 10.81 -11.22 -2.17
N GLU A 149 11.82 -10.34 -2.26
CA GLU A 149 12.61 -9.90 -1.10
C GLU A 149 11.73 -9.13 -0.11
N ALA A 150 10.86 -8.24 -0.59
CA ALA A 150 9.93 -7.50 0.26
C ALA A 150 8.99 -8.44 1.02
N LEU A 151 8.42 -9.45 0.34
CA LEU A 151 7.64 -10.50 0.99
C LEU A 151 8.45 -11.21 2.07
N ALA A 152 9.66 -11.68 1.76
CA ALA A 152 10.47 -12.44 2.70
C ALA A 152 10.76 -11.63 3.98
N ARG A 153 11.14 -10.36 3.82
CA ARG A 153 11.41 -9.45 4.95
C ARG A 153 10.16 -9.13 5.75
N LEU A 154 9.02 -9.00 5.08
CA LEU A 154 7.72 -8.80 5.71
C LEU A 154 7.33 -10.01 6.56
N SER A 155 7.43 -11.22 5.99
CA SER A 155 7.14 -12.47 6.70
C SER A 155 8.09 -12.70 7.87
N GLU A 156 9.39 -12.45 7.70
CA GLU A 156 10.40 -12.57 8.76
C GLU A 156 10.06 -11.64 9.94
N ARG A 157 9.86 -10.35 9.66
CA ARG A 157 9.47 -9.38 10.70
C ARG A 157 8.18 -9.78 11.39
N ARG A 158 7.22 -10.33 10.64
CA ARG A 158 5.96 -10.75 11.24
C ARG A 158 6.14 -11.94 12.18
N VAL A 159 6.96 -12.93 11.79
CA VAL A 159 7.28 -14.07 12.65
C VAL A 159 7.99 -13.60 13.91
N GLU A 160 9.01 -12.75 13.80
CA GLU A 160 9.72 -12.18 14.95
C GLU A 160 8.74 -11.50 15.90
N THR A 161 7.89 -10.60 15.39
CA THR A 161 7.00 -9.81 16.25
C THR A 161 5.90 -10.66 16.89
N LEU A 162 5.39 -11.68 16.19
CA LEU A 162 4.44 -12.66 16.74
C LEU A 162 5.04 -13.48 17.89
N LEU A 163 6.35 -13.74 17.85
CA LEU A 163 7.06 -14.52 18.87
C LEU A 163 7.50 -13.64 20.05
N GLU A 164 7.95 -12.41 19.80
CA GLU A 164 8.58 -11.54 20.78
C GLU A 164 7.64 -10.52 21.44
N THR A 165 6.82 -9.81 20.66
CA THR A 165 5.92 -8.74 21.15
C THR A 165 4.48 -8.92 20.65
N PRO A 166 3.80 -10.00 21.04
CA PRO A 166 2.52 -10.45 20.48
C PRO A 166 1.32 -9.52 20.74
N THR A 167 1.47 -8.52 21.60
CA THR A 167 0.41 -7.56 21.96
C THR A 167 0.59 -6.19 21.30
N GLN A 168 1.69 -5.96 20.57
CA GLN A 168 1.91 -4.69 19.89
C GLN A 168 1.16 -4.68 18.55
N PRO A 169 0.33 -3.67 18.25
CA PRO A 169 -0.18 -3.47 16.90
C PRO A 169 1.00 -3.26 15.95
N HIS A 170 1.00 -4.00 14.84
CA HIS A 170 2.12 -4.04 13.92
C HIS A 170 1.89 -3.09 12.75
N THR A 171 2.93 -2.32 12.40
CA THR A 171 2.89 -1.43 11.23
C THR A 171 3.96 -1.88 10.24
N ASP A 172 3.57 -2.77 9.33
CA ASP A 172 4.43 -3.21 8.22
C ASP A 172 4.48 -2.21 7.06
N SER A 173 3.88 -1.03 7.26
CA SER A 173 3.73 0.04 6.28
C SER A 173 5.08 0.50 5.73
N ALA A 174 6.11 0.63 6.56
CA ALA A 174 7.43 1.08 6.12
C ALA A 174 8.08 0.12 5.11
N ILE A 175 8.01 -1.20 5.36
CA ILE A 175 8.59 -2.23 4.47
C ILE A 175 7.88 -2.21 3.12
N LEU A 176 6.55 -2.24 3.14
CA LEU A 176 5.74 -2.26 1.92
C LEU A 176 5.82 -0.96 1.14
N SER A 177 5.92 0.19 1.80
CA SER A 177 6.10 1.49 1.15
C SER A 177 7.47 1.62 0.51
N ALA A 178 8.52 1.17 1.20
CA ALA A 178 9.87 1.07 0.64
C ALA A 178 9.89 0.18 -0.62
N ALA A 179 9.27 -1.00 -0.53
CA ALA A 179 9.14 -1.93 -1.64
C ALA A 179 8.36 -1.32 -2.81
N ALA A 180 7.24 -0.63 -2.53
CA ALA A 180 6.41 0.04 -3.52
C ALA A 180 7.21 1.03 -4.39
N ALA A 181 8.06 1.83 -3.74
CA ALA A 181 8.94 2.78 -4.42
C ALA A 181 10.04 2.05 -5.20
N GLU A 182 10.67 1.05 -4.59
CA GLU A 182 11.75 0.30 -5.24
C GLU A 182 11.29 -0.41 -6.52
N VAL A 183 10.18 -1.15 -6.46
CA VAL A 183 9.68 -1.88 -7.63
C VAL A 183 9.23 -0.91 -8.73
N GLY A 184 8.59 0.21 -8.36
CA GLY A 184 8.23 1.26 -9.31
C GLY A 184 9.47 1.85 -10.00
N ALA A 185 10.54 2.07 -9.26
CA ALA A 185 11.78 2.63 -9.78
C ALA A 185 12.55 1.64 -10.66
N LEU A 186 12.53 0.35 -10.31
CA LEU A 186 13.10 -0.73 -11.11
C LEU A 186 12.34 -0.93 -12.42
N LEU A 187 11.01 -0.79 -12.41
CA LEU A 187 10.18 -0.93 -13.60
C LEU A 187 10.60 0.07 -14.69
N VAL A 188 10.89 1.32 -14.31
CA VAL A 188 11.33 2.37 -15.24
C VAL A 188 12.84 2.61 -15.26
N LYS A 189 13.62 1.68 -14.69
CA LYS A 189 15.09 1.66 -14.75
C LYS A 189 15.75 2.93 -14.20
N LEU A 190 15.24 3.50 -13.12
CA LEU A 190 15.88 4.65 -12.45
C LEU A 190 17.27 4.26 -11.93
N PRO A 191 18.25 5.20 -11.93
CA PRO A 191 19.60 4.94 -11.45
C PRO A 191 19.63 4.68 -9.95
N ALA A 192 20.61 3.90 -9.48
CA ALA A 192 20.68 3.42 -8.09
C ALA A 192 20.56 4.52 -7.01
N PRO A 193 21.20 5.71 -7.15
CA PRO A 193 21.04 6.78 -6.16
C PRO A 193 19.60 7.27 -6.03
N LEU A 194 18.87 7.35 -7.14
CA LEU A 194 17.46 7.79 -7.13
C LEU A 194 16.56 6.70 -6.56
N ARG A 195 16.79 5.42 -6.92
CA ARG A 195 16.05 4.29 -6.31
C ARG A 195 16.21 4.26 -4.80
N TYR A 196 17.43 4.44 -4.30
CA TYR A 196 17.73 4.49 -2.86
C TYR A 196 16.98 5.65 -2.20
N ALA A 197 17.07 6.87 -2.76
CA ALA A 197 16.40 8.04 -2.20
C ALA A 197 14.87 7.88 -2.14
N LEU A 198 14.26 7.32 -3.18
CA LEU A 198 12.82 7.06 -3.23
C LEU A 198 12.39 5.98 -2.23
N ARG A 199 13.15 4.89 -2.12
CA ARG A 199 12.92 3.83 -1.13
C ARG A 199 12.98 4.39 0.29
N GLU A 200 13.98 5.21 0.60
CA GLU A 200 14.12 5.85 1.90
C GLU A 200 12.99 6.85 2.17
N ALA A 201 12.63 7.68 1.19
CA ALA A 201 11.51 8.61 1.32
C ALA A 201 10.19 7.89 1.58
N ALA A 202 9.92 6.81 0.85
CA ALA A 202 8.70 6.01 1.01
C ALA A 202 8.70 5.21 2.32
N SER A 203 9.84 4.68 2.77
CA SER A 203 9.93 4.03 4.08
C SER A 203 9.60 4.97 5.22
N SER A 204 9.96 6.25 5.09
CA SER A 204 9.67 7.27 6.10
C SER A 204 8.23 7.78 5.99
N PHE A 205 7.80 8.17 4.79
CA PHE A 205 6.51 8.83 4.59
C PHE A 205 5.33 7.88 4.36
N GLY A 206 5.60 6.61 4.04
CA GLY A 206 4.58 5.60 3.81
C GLY A 206 3.63 5.42 4.98
N GLU A 207 4.13 5.53 6.21
CA GLU A 207 3.32 5.47 7.42
C GLU A 207 2.24 6.57 7.43
N VAL A 208 2.59 7.78 7.03
CA VAL A 208 1.68 8.92 6.92
C VAL A 208 0.60 8.71 5.86
N LEU A 209 0.96 8.06 4.74
CA LEU A 209 0.01 7.69 3.69
C LEU A 209 -0.87 6.49 4.07
N THR A 210 -0.53 5.74 5.10
CA THR A 210 -1.33 4.62 5.58
C THR A 210 -2.14 4.94 6.81
N ASP A 211 -1.92 6.09 7.43
CA ASP A 211 -2.64 6.52 8.61
C ASP A 211 -3.95 7.24 8.20
N SER A 212 -5.06 6.54 8.40
CA SER A 212 -6.41 7.05 8.12
C SER A 212 -6.86 8.13 9.12
N GLU A 213 -6.21 8.24 10.29
CA GLU A 213 -6.61 9.17 11.36
C GLU A 213 -5.79 10.46 11.37
N THR A 214 -4.58 10.45 10.80
CA THR A 214 -3.71 11.63 10.70
C THR A 214 -4.30 12.68 9.76
N SER A 215 -4.39 13.95 10.18
CA SER A 215 -4.81 15.06 9.30
C SER A 215 -3.70 15.47 8.32
N VAL A 216 -4.05 16.13 7.21
CA VAL A 216 -3.05 16.62 6.22
C VAL A 216 -1.95 17.46 6.84
N THR A 217 -2.30 18.34 7.78
CA THR A 217 -1.34 19.21 8.46
C THR A 217 -0.39 18.38 9.33
N GLU A 218 -0.90 17.41 10.08
CA GLU A 218 -0.09 16.48 10.87
C GLU A 218 0.80 15.61 9.99
N ALA A 219 0.28 15.15 8.85
CA ALA A 219 1.04 14.43 7.84
C ALA A 219 2.22 15.24 7.28
N PHE A 220 2.01 16.51 6.98
CA PHE A 220 3.08 17.42 6.54
C PHE A 220 4.11 17.65 7.65
N LEU A 221 3.69 17.87 8.89
CA LEU A 221 4.60 18.03 10.03
C LEU A 221 5.42 16.76 10.28
N HIS A 222 4.79 15.59 10.18
CA HIS A 222 5.45 14.30 10.32
C HIS A 222 6.47 14.09 9.18
N LEU A 223 6.11 14.42 7.94
CA LEU A 223 7.00 14.40 6.78
C LEU A 223 8.22 15.33 6.98
N GLU A 224 8.01 16.55 7.47
CA GLU A 224 9.10 17.49 7.76
C GLU A 224 10.04 16.96 8.85
N SER A 225 9.49 16.35 9.89
CA SER A 225 10.26 15.71 10.95
C SER A 225 11.13 14.57 10.41
N LEU A 226 10.53 13.65 9.64
CA LEU A 226 11.20 12.48 9.08
C LEU A 226 12.29 12.82 8.05
N THR A 227 12.09 13.90 7.30
CA THR A 227 13.02 14.33 6.25
C THR A 227 14.05 15.36 6.72
N LYS A 228 13.96 15.79 7.99
CA LYS A 228 14.82 16.84 8.58
C LYS A 228 16.31 16.54 8.40
N ASP A 229 16.70 15.29 8.60
CA ASP A 229 18.09 14.82 8.52
C ASP A 229 18.41 14.12 7.17
N ARG A 230 17.48 14.17 6.21
CA ARG A 230 17.58 13.52 4.90
C ARG A 230 17.64 14.58 3.78
N PRO A 231 18.82 15.18 3.51
CA PRO A 231 18.94 16.31 2.58
C PRO A 231 18.50 16.00 1.14
N THR A 232 18.53 14.73 0.72
CA THR A 232 18.04 14.26 -0.58
C THR A 232 16.52 14.20 -0.69
N ALA A 233 15.78 14.17 0.42
CA ALA A 233 14.32 14.16 0.45
C ALA A 233 13.71 15.58 0.46
N ARG A 234 14.50 16.62 0.78
CA ARG A 234 14.06 18.02 0.81
C ARG A 234 13.45 18.56 -0.49
N PRO A 235 13.94 18.22 -1.70
CA PRO A 235 13.31 18.70 -2.93
C PRO A 235 11.86 18.21 -3.09
N PHE A 236 11.58 16.96 -2.70
CA PHE A 236 10.25 16.38 -2.75
C PHE A 236 9.30 17.05 -1.74
N THR A 237 9.76 17.26 -0.50
CA THR A 237 8.94 17.94 0.52
C THR A 237 8.66 19.40 0.17
N ASN A 238 9.63 20.10 -0.44
CA ASN A 238 9.45 21.46 -0.94
C ASN A 238 8.47 21.53 -2.13
N TRP A 239 8.52 20.56 -3.05
CA TRP A 239 7.55 20.47 -4.15
C TRP A 239 6.13 20.21 -3.65
N LEU A 240 5.95 19.31 -2.66
CA LEU A 240 4.64 19.08 -2.06
C LEU A 240 4.08 20.35 -1.40
N ARG A 241 4.93 21.11 -0.68
CA ARG A 241 4.54 22.39 -0.06
C ARG A 241 4.09 23.43 -1.09
N SER A 242 4.72 23.49 -2.27
CA SER A 242 4.33 24.47 -3.29
C SER A 242 2.98 24.17 -3.94
N HIS A 243 2.47 22.95 -3.83
CA HIS A 243 1.18 22.53 -4.36
C HIS A 243 0.08 22.48 -3.28
N HIS A 244 0.45 22.41 -2.00
CA HIS A 244 -0.46 22.39 -0.86
C HIS A 244 0.04 23.33 0.26
N PRO A 245 -0.16 24.66 0.12
CA PRO A 245 0.21 25.61 1.16
C PRO A 245 -0.62 25.34 2.41
N ILE A 246 0.07 25.00 3.51
CA ILE A 246 -0.53 24.84 4.83
C ILE A 246 -1.02 26.24 5.26
N GLN A 247 -2.33 26.40 5.46
CA GLN A 247 -2.93 27.59 6.07
C GLN A 247 -3.02 27.43 7.59
#